data_AF-A0A1R3H023-F1
#
_entry.id   AF-A0A1R3H023-F1
#
_cell.length_a   1.000
_cell.length_b   1.000
_cell.length_c   1.000
_cell.angle_alpha   90.00
_cell.angle_beta   90.00
_cell.angle_gamma   90.00
#
_symmetry.space_group_name_H-M   'P 1'
#
loop_
_entity.id
_entity.type
_entity.pdbx_description
1 polymer ?
#
loop_
_entity_poly.entity_id
_entity_poly.type
_entity_poly.pdbx_seq_one_letter_code
_entity_poly.pdbx_strand_id
1 'polypeptide(L)'
;MAMSIKKKALKPKTKSLKVKTGGRSVRRIKAEMGKIREDQKGIREEQRDIGERFGEVKRQCDQLKKETEIIMKQTACNRIRLIVMLNILRARQDGDFDKVEILTRFLKLVSYRRKFQF
;
A
#
# COMPACT_ATOMS: atom_id res chain seq x y z
N MET A 1 55.11 76.24 -17.04
CA MET A 1 54.06 75.75 -17.97
C MET A 1 53.30 74.61 -17.29
N ALA A 2 52.09 74.87 -16.81
CA ALA A 2 51.20 73.82 -16.28
C ALA A 2 49.89 73.88 -17.08
N MET A 3 49.62 72.84 -17.87
CA MET A 3 48.44 72.75 -18.73
C MET A 3 47.27 72.15 -17.93
N SER A 4 46.25 72.97 -17.69
CA SER A 4 45.04 72.58 -16.96
C SER A 4 44.04 71.89 -17.90
N ILE A 5 43.80 70.58 -17.71
CA ILE A 5 42.81 69.81 -18.48
C ILE A 5 41.42 70.02 -17.87
N LYS A 6 40.53 70.75 -18.57
CA LYS A 6 39.12 70.88 -18.21
C LYS A 6 38.37 69.57 -18.48
N LYS A 7 37.90 68.89 -17.43
CA LYS A 7 36.98 67.74 -17.55
C LYS A 7 35.56 68.23 -17.91
N LYS A 8 35.10 67.95 -19.13
CA LYS A 8 33.67 68.08 -19.49
C LYS A 8 32.91 66.87 -18.94
N ALA A 9 32.02 67.10 -17.98
CA ALA A 9 31.14 66.06 -17.44
C ALA A 9 30.08 65.67 -18.48
N LEU A 10 30.14 64.42 -18.95
CA LEU A 10 29.10 63.81 -19.79
C LEU A 10 28.00 63.27 -18.86
N LYS A 11 26.88 63.97 -18.75
CA LYS A 11 25.70 63.48 -18.01
C LYS A 11 25.08 62.31 -18.79
N PRO A 12 24.88 61.12 -18.19
CA PRO A 12 24.13 60.07 -18.84
C PRO A 12 22.65 60.42 -18.87
N LYS A 13 22.08 60.58 -20.07
CA LYS A 13 20.64 60.69 -20.28
C LYS A 13 20.00 59.33 -19.95
N THR A 14 19.39 59.21 -18.77
CA THR A 14 18.47 58.12 -18.43
C THR A 14 17.23 58.21 -19.31
N LYS A 15 17.26 57.57 -20.48
CA LYS A 15 16.07 57.27 -21.26
C LYS A 15 15.32 56.14 -20.55
N SER A 16 14.29 56.48 -19.78
CA SER A 16 13.35 55.54 -19.18
C SER A 16 12.58 54.80 -20.29
N LEU A 17 13.14 53.69 -20.77
CA LEU A 17 12.50 52.79 -21.73
C LEU A 17 11.59 51.80 -20.98
N LYS A 18 10.30 52.17 -20.91
CA LYS A 18 9.11 51.30 -20.83
C LYS A 18 9.23 50.04 -19.94
N VAL A 19 9.02 50.21 -18.64
CA VAL A 19 8.66 49.13 -17.68
C VAL A 19 7.16 48.76 -17.78
N LYS A 20 6.53 48.85 -18.97
CA LYS A 20 5.09 48.53 -19.13
C LYS A 20 4.85 47.09 -19.60
N THR A 21 5.81 46.49 -20.29
CA THR A 21 5.67 45.12 -20.83
C THR A 21 6.00 44.05 -19.78
N GLY A 22 7.04 44.27 -18.96
CA GLY A 22 7.43 43.36 -17.87
C GLY A 22 6.41 43.26 -16.72
N GLY A 23 5.69 44.35 -16.41
CA GLY A 23 4.67 44.32 -15.35
C GLY A 23 3.46 43.45 -15.69
N ARG A 24 3.08 43.34 -16.97
CA ARG A 24 1.96 42.50 -17.44
C ARG A 24 2.36 41.02 -17.47
N SER A 25 3.58 40.69 -17.89
CA SER A 25 4.09 39.31 -17.85
C SER A 25 4.25 38.80 -16.41
N VAL A 26 4.78 39.62 -15.50
CA VAL A 26 4.90 39.27 -14.07
C VAL A 26 3.53 38.99 -13.43
N ARG A 27 2.49 39.78 -13.76
CA ARG A 27 1.12 39.51 -13.27
C ARG A 27 0.55 38.18 -13.77
N ARG A 28 0.80 37.82 -15.04
CA ARG A 28 0.38 36.53 -15.60
C ARG A 28 1.09 35.35 -14.92
N ILE A 29 2.41 35.45 -14.76
CA ILE A 29 3.21 34.44 -14.05
C ILE A 29 2.70 34.26 -12.61
N LYS A 30 2.41 35.34 -11.89
CA LYS A 30 1.87 35.26 -10.53
C LYS A 30 0.51 34.57 -10.47
N ALA A 31 -0.35 34.81 -11.45
CA ALA A 31 -1.66 34.16 -11.54
C ALA A 31 -1.52 32.66 -11.85
N GLU A 32 -0.65 32.28 -12.79
CA GLU A 32 -0.35 30.87 -13.11
C GLU A 32 0.27 30.14 -11.91
N MET A 33 1.23 30.76 -11.23
CA MET A 33 1.78 30.22 -9.97
C MET A 33 0.72 30.04 -8.89
N GLY A 34 -0.28 30.93 -8.83
CA GLY A 34 -1.43 30.78 -7.94
C GLY A 34 -2.25 29.54 -8.28
N LYS A 35 -2.59 29.34 -9.57
CA LYS A 35 -3.32 28.15 -10.03
C LYS A 35 -2.55 26.87 -9.75
N ILE A 36 -1.25 26.83 -10.07
CA ILE A 36 -0.38 25.67 -9.78
C ILE A 36 -0.36 25.35 -8.29
N ARG A 37 -0.38 26.36 -7.40
CA ARG A 37 -0.42 26.13 -5.95
C ARG A 37 -1.72 25.47 -5.50
N GLU A 38 -2.86 25.90 -6.05
CA GLU A 38 -4.16 25.29 -5.76
C GLU A 38 -4.23 23.86 -6.32
N ASP A 39 -3.79 23.64 -7.56
CA ASP A 39 -3.73 22.31 -8.16
C ASP A 39 -2.85 21.37 -7.32
N GLN A 40 -1.66 21.83 -6.91
CA GLN A 40 -0.78 21.06 -6.02
C GLN A 40 -1.41 20.76 -4.66
N LYS A 41 -2.27 21.64 -4.14
CA LYS A 41 -2.99 21.37 -2.90
C LYS A 41 -4.01 20.26 -3.09
N GLY A 42 -4.81 20.32 -4.16
CA GLY A 42 -5.76 19.26 -4.52
C GLY A 42 -5.07 17.91 -4.71
N ILE A 43 -3.96 17.88 -5.46
CA ILE A 43 -3.18 16.65 -5.67
C ILE A 43 -2.71 16.04 -4.34
N ARG A 44 -2.26 16.85 -3.37
CA ARG A 44 -1.83 16.35 -2.05
C ARG A 44 -2.98 15.78 -1.23
N GLU A 45 -4.17 16.37 -1.34
CA GLU A 45 -5.37 15.89 -0.66
C GLU A 45 -5.83 14.56 -1.26
N GLU A 46 -5.88 14.46 -2.59
CA GLU A 46 -6.20 13.21 -3.30
C GLU A 46 -5.18 12.10 -3.00
N GLN A 47 -3.88 12.42 -3.00
CA GLN A 47 -2.84 11.45 -2.65
C GLN A 47 -2.99 10.93 -1.21
N ARG A 48 -3.47 11.77 -0.28
CA ARG A 48 -3.75 11.34 1.09
C ARG A 48 -4.93 10.37 1.15
N ASP A 49 -6.06 10.71 0.52
CA ASP A 49 -7.23 9.84 0.45
C ASP A 49 -6.88 8.49 -0.21
N ILE A 50 -6.16 8.53 -1.33
CA ILE A 50 -5.66 7.32 -1.99
C ILE A 50 -4.78 6.51 -1.03
N GLY A 51 -3.85 7.16 -0.33
CA GLY A 51 -2.97 6.51 0.65
C GLY A 51 -3.73 5.82 1.79
N GLU A 52 -4.78 6.46 2.32
CA GLU A 52 -5.64 5.90 3.34
C GLU A 52 -6.40 4.67 2.83
N ARG A 53 -6.99 4.74 1.62
CA ARG A 53 -7.68 3.61 0.99
C ARG A 53 -6.75 2.43 0.72
N PHE A 54 -5.53 2.68 0.21
CA PHE A 54 -4.54 1.63 0.03
C PHE A 54 -4.10 1.01 1.36
N GLY A 55 -4.01 1.81 2.43
CA GLY A 55 -3.75 1.32 3.78
C GLY A 55 -4.83 0.35 4.27
N GLU A 56 -6.10 0.68 4.04
CA GLU A 56 -7.23 -0.18 4.39
C GLU A 56 -7.24 -1.47 3.57
N VAL A 57 -7.06 -1.38 2.24
CA VAL A 57 -6.95 -2.57 1.37
C VAL A 57 -5.83 -3.49 1.85
N LYS A 58 -4.66 -2.93 2.20
CA LYS A 58 -3.54 -3.72 2.72
C LYS A 58 -3.91 -4.45 4.02
N ARG A 59 -4.58 -3.78 4.96
CA ARG A 59 -5.07 -4.41 6.19
C ARG A 59 -6.03 -5.56 5.92
N GLN A 60 -6.97 -5.36 4.99
CA GLN A 60 -7.92 -6.40 4.58
C GLN A 60 -7.20 -7.59 3.94
N CYS A 61 -6.21 -7.35 3.07
CA CYS A 61 -5.38 -8.42 2.50
C CYS A 61 -4.62 -9.21 3.58
N ASP A 62 -4.02 -8.53 4.55
CA ASP A 62 -3.31 -9.18 5.65
C ASP A 62 -4.25 -10.04 6.51
N GLN A 63 -5.47 -9.55 6.76
CA GLN A 63 -6.49 -10.30 7.49
C GLN A 63 -6.96 -11.53 6.70
N LEU A 64 -7.28 -11.35 5.41
CA LEU A 64 -7.70 -12.43 4.52
C LEU A 64 -6.62 -13.53 4.44
N LYS A 65 -5.34 -13.15 4.41
CA LYS A 65 -4.23 -14.10 4.41
C LYS A 65 -4.20 -14.97 5.67
N LYS A 66 -4.41 -14.36 6.85
CA LYS A 66 -4.48 -15.10 8.13
C LYS A 66 -5.67 -16.07 8.15
N GLU A 67 -6.85 -15.60 7.75
CA GLU A 67 -8.05 -16.43 7.67
C GLU A 67 -7.87 -17.60 6.70
N THR A 68 -7.28 -17.34 5.53
CA THR A 68 -6.97 -18.36 4.53
C THR A 68 -6.02 -19.42 5.09
N GLU A 69 -5.00 -19.00 5.85
CA GLU A 69 -4.07 -19.94 6.48
C GLU A 69 -4.76 -20.86 7.50
N ILE A 70 -5.67 -20.29 8.31
CA ILE A 70 -6.48 -21.06 9.27
C ILE A 70 -7.37 -22.07 8.52
N ILE A 71 -8.07 -21.63 7.47
CA ILE A 71 -8.93 -22.48 6.65
C ILE A 71 -8.11 -23.59 5.99
N MET A 72 -6.92 -23.29 5.47
CA MET A 72 -6.04 -24.27 4.85
C MET A 72 -5.60 -25.34 5.85
N LYS A 73 -5.14 -24.94 7.04
CA LYS A 73 -4.77 -25.87 8.13
C LYS A 73 -5.95 -26.76 8.51
N GLN A 74 -7.12 -26.16 8.71
CA GLN A 74 -8.34 -26.87 9.06
C GLN A 74 -8.78 -27.84 7.95
N THR A 75 -8.67 -27.43 6.69
CA THR A 75 -8.98 -28.26 5.52
C THR A 75 -8.06 -29.47 5.41
N ALA A 76 -6.75 -29.28 5.61
CA ALA A 76 -5.79 -30.38 5.64
C ALA A 76 -6.10 -31.39 6.76
N CYS A 77 -6.38 -30.90 7.98
CA CYS A 77 -6.79 -31.76 9.09
C CYS A 77 -8.09 -32.52 8.80
N ASN A 78 -9.08 -31.87 8.18
CA ASN A 78 -10.33 -32.52 7.80
C ASN A 78 -10.12 -33.61 6.75
N ARG A 79 -9.27 -33.36 5.74
CA ARG A 79 -8.90 -34.39 4.75
C ARG A 79 -8.27 -35.61 5.42
N ILE A 80 -7.33 -35.41 6.34
CA ILE A 80 -6.72 -36.51 7.12
C ILE A 80 -7.78 -37.30 7.88
N ARG A 81 -8.70 -36.62 8.59
CA ARG A 81 -9.79 -37.28 9.32
C ARG A 81 -10.66 -38.14 8.40
N LEU A 82 -11.06 -37.61 7.25
CA LEU A 82 -11.89 -38.33 6.28
C LEU A 82 -11.17 -39.58 5.75
N ILE A 83 -9.88 -39.48 5.42
CA ILE A 83 -9.07 -40.62 4.96
C ILE A 83 -9.01 -41.71 6.04
N VAL A 84 -8.78 -41.31 7.30
CA VAL A 84 -8.73 -42.26 8.42
C VAL A 84 -10.08 -42.93 8.63
N MET A 85 -11.18 -42.16 8.60
CA MET A 85 -12.55 -42.70 8.71
C MET A 85 -12.84 -43.71 7.59
N LEU A 86 -12.46 -43.40 6.34
CA LEU A 86 -12.60 -44.33 5.22
C LEU A 86 -11.79 -45.62 5.44
N ASN A 87 -10.55 -45.51 5.91
CA ASN A 87 -9.70 -46.67 6.18
C ASN A 87 -10.24 -47.53 7.33
N ILE A 88 -10.91 -46.93 8.33
CA ILE A 88 -11.61 -47.69 9.38
C ILE A 88 -12.75 -48.51 8.75
N LEU A 89 -13.54 -47.91 7.87
CA LEU A 89 -14.64 -48.62 7.20
C LEU A 89 -14.12 -49.79 6.37
N ARG A 90 -13.02 -49.60 5.64
CA ARG A 90 -12.36 -50.69 4.89
C ARG A 90 -11.85 -51.79 5.82
N ALA A 91 -11.12 -51.44 6.88
CA ALA A 91 -10.61 -52.44 7.83
C ALA A 91 -11.74 -53.23 8.52
N ARG A 92 -12.89 -52.59 8.80
CA ARG A 92 -14.09 -53.30 9.29
C ARG A 92 -14.66 -54.27 8.26
N GLN A 93 -14.69 -53.87 6.99
CA GLN A 93 -15.14 -54.74 5.91
C GLN A 93 -14.21 -55.95 5.72
N ASP A 94 -12.91 -55.74 5.89
CA ASP A 94 -11.88 -56.78 5.78
C ASP A 94 -11.77 -57.66 7.04
N GLY A 95 -12.48 -57.33 8.13
CA GLY A 95 -12.40 -58.04 9.42
C GLY A 95 -11.12 -57.78 10.22
N ASP A 96 -10.33 -56.78 9.85
CA ASP A 96 -9.06 -56.41 10.50
C ASP A 96 -9.31 -55.48 11.70
N PHE A 97 -9.69 -56.08 12.84
CA PHE A 97 -10.04 -55.34 14.05
C PHE A 97 -8.84 -54.67 14.73
N ASP A 98 -7.63 -55.23 14.62
CA ASP A 98 -6.41 -54.62 15.16
C ASP A 98 -6.15 -53.27 14.47
N LYS A 99 -6.27 -53.23 13.14
CA LYS A 99 -6.16 -52.00 12.35
C LYS A 99 -7.28 -51.02 12.66
N VAL A 100 -8.51 -51.50 12.86
CA VAL A 100 -9.64 -50.66 13.29
C VAL A 100 -9.32 -49.98 14.62
N GLU A 101 -8.76 -50.70 15.59
CA GLU A 101 -8.40 -50.14 16.89
C GLU A 101 -7.32 -49.05 16.75
N ILE A 102 -6.24 -49.34 16.03
CA ILE A 102 -5.14 -48.39 15.79
C ILE A 102 -5.66 -47.12 15.12
N LEU A 103 -6.42 -47.25 14.03
CA LEU A 103 -6.96 -46.11 13.30
C LEU A 103 -7.98 -45.32 14.12
N THR A 104 -8.77 -45.99 14.97
CA THR A 104 -9.72 -45.32 15.87
C THR A 104 -8.99 -44.48 16.92
N ARG A 105 -7.91 -45.01 17.52
CA ARG A 105 -7.05 -44.23 18.43
C ARG A 105 -6.42 -43.04 17.72
N PHE A 106 -5.92 -43.22 16.50
CA PHE A 106 -5.37 -42.13 15.70
C PHE A 106 -6.41 -41.05 15.37
N LEU A 107 -7.63 -41.45 14.97
CA LEU A 107 -8.73 -40.53 14.67
C LEU A 107 -9.09 -39.65 15.88
N LYS A 108 -9.09 -40.23 17.09
CA LYS A 108 -9.28 -39.49 18.34
C LYS A 108 -8.19 -38.42 18.49
N LEU A 109 -6.91 -38.79 18.35
CA LEU A 109 -5.79 -37.86 18.48
C LEU A 109 -5.88 -36.67 17.50
N VAL A 110 -6.15 -36.93 16.22
CA VAL A 110 -6.27 -35.85 15.22
C VAL A 110 -7.54 -35.01 15.40
N SER A 111 -8.56 -35.52 16.08
CA SER A 111 -9.79 -34.79 16.38
C SER A 111 -9.65 -33.83 17.56
N TYR A 112 -8.89 -34.19 18.60
CA TYR A 112 -8.66 -33.32 19.76
C TYR A 112 -7.76 -32.10 19.48
N ARG A 113 -6.89 -32.14 18.45
CA ARG A 113 -6.05 -30.99 18.07
C ARG A 113 -6.83 -29.74 17.65
N ARG A 114 -8.15 -29.83 17.43
CA ARG A 114 -9.01 -28.69 17.07
C ARG A 114 -9.28 -27.72 18.22
N LYS A 115 -9.11 -28.14 19.49
CA LYS A 115 -9.53 -27.32 20.66
C LYS A 115 -8.49 -26.31 21.15
N PHE A 116 -7.26 -26.32 20.64
CA PHE A 116 -6.13 -25.57 21.24
C PHE A 116 -5.38 -24.63 20.28
N GLN A 117 -5.96 -24.25 19.14
CA GLN A 117 -5.28 -23.40 18.14
C GLN A 117 -6.13 -22.23 17.62
N PHE A 118 -7.10 -21.76 18.40
CA PHE A 118 -7.78 -20.49 18.15
C PHE A 118 -7.13 -19.38 18.97
#